data_AF-A0A2N7LHT8-F1
#
_entry.id   AF-A0A2N7LHT8-F1
#
_cell.length_a   1.000
_cell.length_b   1.000
_cell.length_c   1.000
_cell.angle_alpha   90.00
_cell.angle_beta   90.00
_cell.angle_gamma   90.00
#
_symmetry.space_group_name_H-M   'P 1'
#
loop_
_entity.id
_entity.type
_entity.pdbx_description
1 polymer ?
#
loop_
_entity_poly.entity_id
_entity_poly.type
_entity_poly.pdbx_seq_one_letter_code
_entity_poly.pdbx_strand_id
1 'polypeptide(L)'
;MNKSAVALIMSLAAIPFSGCSDDSVPRAKFGNAGSIDGGYDIREMLITDTSGGFSDFAYGYTSSYPGASASISGLGIPNHVSGHWSKQPENELRPAGYYKLDSVIDSKIAEQKIETLKNAYVSFEKDYATVQIVVNKSNLQVLYTFKCFTVREDCSKKAGSDPNGWIVKSPNGSTDVVVLFSGEGEASTKPFPTSPYDNRRIRAANVGETVISEATFGDINAAKHTVGDRIVLPRSFSVSWRKKLNPEADYSQWQFESYQLAGELGNLDWMEEAIQAYRNATNGYLKTSTFDVFAEGDSLFITYSAACLTDTVGERCEVAKDPNSRWRYFDEIGRHALILFHGKGQKVPQ
;
A
#
# COMPACT_ATOMS: atom_id res chain seq x y z
N MET A 1 -79.89 -28.56 -20.17
CA MET A 1 -79.52 -27.88 -21.44
C MET A 1 -78.41 -26.89 -21.07
N ASN A 2 -77.14 -26.93 -21.47
CA ASN A 2 -76.41 -27.39 -22.66
C ASN A 2 -75.00 -27.88 -22.19
N LYS A 3 -74.49 -29.04 -22.63
CA LYS A 3 -73.51 -29.28 -23.73
C LYS A 3 -72.03 -29.18 -23.32
N SER A 4 -71.31 -30.30 -23.53
CA SER A 4 -69.97 -30.42 -24.16
C SER A 4 -68.77 -29.74 -23.46
N ALA A 5 -67.55 -30.26 -23.37
CA ALA A 5 -66.86 -31.33 -24.07
C ALA A 5 -65.68 -31.82 -23.20
N VAL A 6 -65.43 -33.13 -23.27
CA VAL A 6 -64.25 -33.82 -22.75
C VAL A 6 -63.20 -33.91 -23.88
N ALA A 7 -61.92 -33.87 -23.49
CA ALA A 7 -60.73 -34.36 -24.19
C ALA A 7 -60.15 -33.56 -25.38
N LEU A 8 -59.02 -32.89 -25.10
CA LEU A 8 -57.77 -32.75 -25.91
C LEU A 8 -56.87 -31.80 -25.08
N ILE A 9 -55.65 -32.08 -24.63
CA ILE A 9 -54.41 -32.38 -25.36
C ILE A 9 -53.38 -32.89 -24.32
N MET A 10 -52.97 -34.15 -24.45
CA MET A 10 -51.61 -34.59 -24.10
C MET A 10 -50.72 -34.25 -25.29
N SER A 11 -49.49 -33.80 -25.02
CA SER A 11 -48.30 -33.78 -25.88
C SER A 11 -47.68 -32.39 -26.11
N LEU A 12 -46.36 -32.37 -25.99
CA LEU A 12 -45.38 -31.34 -26.37
C LEU A 12 -45.07 -30.22 -25.38
N ALA A 13 -44.20 -30.53 -24.43
CA ALA A 13 -43.06 -29.66 -24.08
C ALA A 13 -41.92 -30.50 -23.46
N ALA A 14 -41.38 -31.45 -24.23
CA ALA A 14 -40.03 -31.93 -23.99
C ALA A 14 -39.08 -30.84 -24.50
N ILE A 15 -38.85 -29.81 -23.68
CA ILE A 15 -37.76 -28.88 -23.89
C ILE A 15 -36.51 -29.66 -23.49
N PRO A 16 -35.60 -30.01 -24.42
CA PRO A 16 -34.28 -30.44 -24.00
C PRO A 16 -33.70 -29.22 -23.30
N PHE A 17 -33.51 -29.31 -21.98
CA PHE A 17 -32.46 -28.55 -21.35
C PHE A 17 -31.18 -29.04 -22.03
N SER A 18 -30.78 -28.36 -23.11
CA SER A 18 -29.38 -28.25 -23.43
C SER A 18 -28.77 -27.74 -22.15
N GLY A 19 -28.11 -28.62 -21.40
CA GLY A 19 -27.30 -28.21 -20.27
C GLY A 19 -26.42 -27.10 -20.82
N CYS A 20 -26.59 -25.89 -20.28
CA CYS A 20 -25.49 -24.95 -20.28
C CYS A 20 -24.36 -25.77 -19.64
N SER A 21 -23.38 -26.18 -20.45
CA SER A 21 -22.08 -26.48 -19.90
C SER A 21 -21.77 -25.25 -19.05
N ASP A 22 -21.62 -25.44 -17.75
CA ASP A 22 -21.15 -24.39 -16.87
C ASP A 22 -19.68 -24.16 -17.22
N ASP A 23 -19.48 -23.53 -18.38
CA ASP A 23 -18.20 -23.09 -18.94
C ASP A 23 -17.72 -21.83 -18.21
N SER A 24 -18.19 -21.60 -16.98
CA SER A 24 -17.65 -20.54 -16.15
C SER A 24 -16.14 -20.78 -16.01
N VAL A 25 -15.38 -19.71 -16.31
CA VAL A 25 -13.95 -19.68 -16.06
C VAL A 25 -13.75 -19.92 -14.56
N PRO A 26 -12.95 -20.93 -14.15
CA PRO A 26 -12.81 -21.28 -12.75
C PRO A 26 -12.33 -20.08 -11.95
N ARG A 27 -13.07 -19.73 -10.88
CA ARG A 27 -12.61 -18.70 -9.95
C ARG A 27 -11.38 -19.21 -9.21
N ALA A 28 -10.34 -18.41 -9.13
CA ALA A 28 -9.15 -18.74 -8.36
C ALA A 28 -9.50 -18.78 -6.87
N LYS A 29 -9.27 -19.92 -6.22
CA LYS A 29 -9.55 -20.13 -4.78
C LYS A 29 -8.32 -19.89 -3.92
N PHE A 30 -7.14 -19.81 -4.52
CA PHE A 30 -5.88 -19.57 -3.83
C PHE A 30 -5.12 -18.39 -4.43
N GLY A 31 -4.38 -17.69 -3.57
CA GLY A 31 -3.48 -16.61 -3.95
C GLY A 31 -2.06 -16.90 -3.49
N ASN A 32 -1.09 -16.46 -4.30
CA ASN A 32 0.33 -16.46 -3.95
C ASN A 32 0.96 -15.09 -4.22
N ALA A 33 1.95 -14.70 -3.43
CA ALA A 33 2.79 -13.54 -3.69
C ALA A 33 4.25 -13.83 -3.36
N GLY A 34 5.12 -13.62 -4.34
CA GLY A 34 6.52 -14.00 -4.25
C GLY A 34 7.42 -13.20 -5.17
N SER A 35 8.67 -13.63 -5.21
CA SER A 35 9.74 -12.99 -5.98
C SER A 35 10.69 -14.02 -6.55
N ILE A 36 11.46 -13.61 -7.56
CA ILE A 36 12.42 -14.49 -8.24
C ILE A 36 13.88 -14.08 -8.02
N ASP A 37 14.12 -12.94 -7.38
CA ASP A 37 15.47 -12.38 -7.19
C ASP A 37 15.78 -12.02 -5.71
N GLY A 38 15.07 -12.61 -4.74
CA GLY A 38 15.35 -12.46 -3.30
C GLY A 38 14.27 -11.72 -2.51
N GLY A 39 14.58 -11.18 -1.34
CA GLY A 39 13.61 -10.62 -0.38
C GLY A 39 12.88 -9.36 -0.84
N TYR A 40 11.55 -9.37 -0.71
CA TYR A 40 10.67 -8.20 -0.84
C TYR A 40 9.68 -8.15 0.30
N ASP A 41 9.39 -6.95 0.79
CA ASP A 41 8.21 -6.69 1.61
C ASP A 41 7.11 -6.20 0.68
N ILE A 42 6.07 -6.99 0.43
CA ILE A 42 4.93 -6.69 -0.45
C ILE A 42 3.74 -6.21 0.40
N ARG A 43 3.21 -5.03 0.11
CA ARG A 43 2.12 -4.39 0.87
C ARG A 43 1.05 -3.81 -0.04
N GLU A 44 -0.20 -3.83 0.44
CA GLU A 44 -1.37 -3.29 -0.28
C GLU A 44 -1.46 -3.79 -1.74
N MET A 45 -1.35 -5.11 -1.95
CA MET A 45 -1.31 -5.70 -3.29
C MET A 45 -2.68 -6.25 -3.65
N LEU A 46 -3.46 -5.47 -4.40
CA LEU A 46 -4.84 -5.74 -4.72
C LEU A 46 -5.00 -6.14 -6.19
N ILE A 47 -5.80 -7.18 -6.45
CA ILE A 47 -6.32 -7.48 -7.79
C ILE A 47 -7.85 -7.44 -7.71
N THR A 48 -8.48 -6.75 -8.66
CA THR A 48 -9.93 -6.79 -8.85
C THR A 48 -10.30 -7.58 -10.11
N ASP A 49 -11.52 -8.13 -10.11
CA ASP A 49 -12.10 -8.83 -11.24
C ASP A 49 -13.24 -8.05 -11.90
N THR A 50 -13.67 -8.52 -13.08
CA THR A 50 -14.76 -7.92 -13.86
C THR A 50 -16.12 -7.91 -13.19
N SER A 51 -16.31 -8.67 -12.10
CA SER A 51 -17.55 -8.69 -11.31
C SER A 51 -17.55 -7.70 -10.14
N GLY A 52 -16.43 -7.00 -9.91
CA GLY A 52 -16.20 -6.18 -8.72
C GLY A 52 -15.68 -6.96 -7.51
N GLY A 53 -15.39 -8.25 -7.68
CA GLY A 53 -14.68 -9.05 -6.68
C GLY A 53 -13.22 -8.63 -6.58
N PHE A 54 -12.60 -8.87 -5.43
CA PHE A 54 -11.20 -8.54 -5.21
C PHE A 54 -10.49 -9.53 -4.29
N SER A 55 -9.17 -9.51 -4.30
CA SER A 55 -8.33 -10.25 -3.36
C SER A 55 -7.03 -9.50 -3.08
N ASP A 56 -6.60 -9.56 -1.83
CA ASP A 56 -5.35 -8.96 -1.35
C ASP A 56 -4.23 -10.03 -1.28
N PHE A 57 -3.08 -9.66 -1.79
CA PHE A 57 -1.86 -10.44 -1.92
C PHE A 57 -0.69 -9.81 -1.13
N ALA A 58 -0.98 -8.86 -0.22
CA ALA A 58 -0.04 -8.20 0.68
C ALA A 58 0.44 -9.13 1.81
N TYR A 59 1.21 -10.16 1.46
CA TYR A 59 1.67 -11.15 2.44
C TYR A 59 2.95 -10.75 3.21
N GLY A 60 3.38 -9.48 3.11
CA GLY A 60 4.55 -8.97 3.80
C GLY A 60 5.85 -9.48 3.19
N TYR A 61 6.80 -9.89 4.04
CA TYR A 61 8.11 -10.35 3.57
C TYR A 61 8.05 -11.71 2.89
N THR A 62 8.51 -11.77 1.63
CA THR A 62 8.64 -12.97 0.82
C THR A 62 9.97 -12.95 0.07
N SER A 63 10.63 -14.09 -0.05
CA SER A 63 11.98 -14.19 -0.65
C SER A 63 12.12 -15.29 -1.69
N SER A 64 10.99 -15.84 -2.14
CA SER A 64 10.97 -16.95 -3.09
C SER A 64 9.70 -16.96 -3.92
N TYR A 65 9.70 -17.81 -4.94
CA TYR A 65 8.55 -18.09 -5.78
C TYR A 65 7.99 -19.49 -5.46
N PRO A 66 6.65 -19.67 -5.36
CA PRO A 66 5.61 -18.65 -5.52
C PRO A 66 5.41 -17.76 -4.28
N GLY A 67 6.22 -17.98 -3.23
CA GLY A 67 6.20 -17.18 -2.01
C GLY A 67 5.06 -17.57 -1.06
N ALA A 68 4.58 -16.60 -0.29
CA ALA A 68 3.50 -16.80 0.66
C ALA A 68 2.18 -17.17 -0.04
N SER A 69 1.30 -17.87 0.68
CA SER A 69 0.06 -18.42 0.12
C SER A 69 -1.11 -18.25 1.08
N ALA A 70 -2.29 -17.96 0.54
CA ALA A 70 -3.54 -18.02 1.30
C ALA A 70 -4.69 -18.54 0.42
N SER A 71 -5.75 -19.02 1.07
CA SER A 71 -7.06 -19.13 0.43
C SER A 71 -7.62 -17.73 0.20
N ILE A 72 -8.29 -17.50 -0.92
CA ILE A 72 -8.93 -16.23 -1.28
C ILE A 72 -10.42 -16.44 -1.52
N SER A 73 -11.20 -15.35 -1.48
CA SER A 73 -12.68 -15.36 -1.60
C SER A 73 -13.22 -15.74 -2.98
N GLY A 74 -12.37 -16.19 -3.89
CA GLY A 74 -12.72 -16.48 -5.28
C GLY A 74 -12.48 -15.26 -6.17
N LEU A 75 -11.40 -15.26 -6.94
CA LEU A 75 -11.12 -14.21 -7.93
C LEU A 75 -11.55 -14.69 -9.32
N GLY A 76 -12.40 -13.91 -9.99
CA GLY A 76 -12.82 -14.14 -11.38
C GLY A 76 -11.76 -13.70 -12.39
N ILE A 77 -12.21 -13.16 -13.54
CA ILE A 77 -11.31 -12.62 -14.58
C ILE A 77 -10.71 -11.30 -14.10
N PRO A 78 -9.39 -11.21 -13.90
CA PRO A 78 -8.76 -9.97 -13.45
C PRO A 78 -8.92 -8.83 -14.46
N ASN A 79 -9.18 -7.63 -13.98
CA ASN A 79 -9.28 -6.42 -14.80
C ASN A 79 -8.41 -5.25 -14.29
N HIS A 80 -7.83 -5.37 -13.10
CA HIS A 80 -6.99 -4.34 -12.52
C HIS A 80 -6.04 -4.92 -11.48
N VAL A 81 -4.84 -4.35 -11.36
CA VAL A 81 -3.87 -4.65 -10.33
C VAL A 81 -3.26 -3.36 -9.80
N SER A 82 -3.16 -3.26 -8.48
CA SER A 82 -2.50 -2.16 -7.80
C SER A 82 -1.69 -2.65 -6.63
N GLY A 83 -0.54 -2.04 -6.34
CA GLY A 83 0.08 -2.23 -5.05
C GLY A 83 1.47 -1.68 -4.89
N HIS A 84 2.03 -1.92 -3.70
CA HIS A 84 3.32 -1.43 -3.27
C HIS A 84 4.24 -2.60 -2.90
N TRP A 85 5.51 -2.52 -3.29
CA TRP A 85 6.52 -3.46 -2.81
C TRP A 85 7.86 -2.76 -2.62
N SER A 86 8.67 -3.28 -1.70
CA SER A 86 10.02 -2.77 -1.48
C SER A 86 11.02 -3.90 -1.52
N LYS A 87 12.15 -3.67 -2.20
CA LYS A 87 13.26 -4.62 -2.20
C LYS A 87 13.99 -4.50 -0.88
N GLN A 88 14.04 -5.58 -0.12
CA GLN A 88 14.86 -5.65 1.08
C GLN A 88 16.20 -6.28 0.69
N PRO A 89 17.35 -5.62 0.94
CA PRO A 89 18.64 -6.24 0.75
C PRO A 89 18.96 -7.18 1.91
N GLU A 90 19.76 -8.19 1.62
CA GLU A 90 20.29 -9.09 2.63
C GLU A 90 21.43 -8.37 3.36
N ASN A 91 21.23 -8.05 4.65
CA ASN A 91 22.20 -7.39 5.53
C ASN A 91 22.45 -5.88 5.32
N GLU A 92 21.58 -5.14 4.64
CA GLU A 92 21.66 -3.66 4.67
C GLU A 92 20.56 -3.04 5.54
N LEU A 93 20.85 -1.83 6.03
CA LEU A 93 19.92 -1.06 6.87
C LEU A 93 18.82 -0.36 6.06
N ARG A 94 18.83 -0.43 4.72
CA ARG A 94 17.90 0.30 3.84
C ARG A 94 17.27 -0.62 2.80
N PRO A 95 15.99 -0.44 2.41
CA PRO A 95 15.47 -1.06 1.20
C PRO A 95 16.24 -0.58 -0.04
N ALA A 96 16.55 -1.49 -0.95
CA ALA A 96 17.27 -1.19 -2.19
C ALA A 96 16.39 -0.45 -3.22
N GLY A 97 15.07 -0.44 -3.01
CA GLY A 97 14.13 0.30 -3.84
C GLY A 97 12.70 0.13 -3.35
N TYR A 98 11.88 1.13 -3.62
CA TYR A 98 10.44 1.14 -3.41
C TYR A 98 9.76 1.20 -4.76
N TYR A 99 8.68 0.45 -4.89
CA TYR A 99 7.96 0.31 -6.14
C TYR A 99 6.47 0.44 -5.89
N LYS A 100 5.76 1.03 -6.85
CA LYS A 100 4.30 1.04 -6.91
C LYS A 100 3.84 0.82 -8.33
N LEU A 101 2.65 0.25 -8.47
CA LEU A 101 1.98 0.11 -9.76
C LEU A 101 0.48 0.21 -9.54
N ASP A 102 -0.20 0.82 -10.50
CA ASP A 102 -1.65 0.92 -10.59
C ASP A 102 -2.01 0.80 -12.07
N SER A 103 -2.59 -0.34 -12.49
CA SER A 103 -2.76 -0.63 -13.91
C SER A 103 -3.98 -1.50 -14.19
N VAL A 104 -4.61 -1.19 -15.32
CA VAL A 104 -5.64 -2.03 -15.93
C VAL A 104 -5.01 -3.30 -16.51
N ILE A 105 -5.72 -4.41 -16.37
CA ILE A 105 -5.43 -5.68 -17.04
C ILE A 105 -6.44 -5.82 -18.18
N ASP A 106 -5.98 -6.18 -19.39
CA ASP A 106 -6.88 -6.51 -20.49
C ASP A 106 -7.65 -7.79 -20.16
N SER A 107 -8.86 -7.62 -19.64
CA SER A 107 -9.68 -8.73 -19.14
C SER A 107 -10.12 -9.68 -20.24
N LYS A 108 -10.27 -9.21 -21.49
CA LYS A 108 -10.62 -10.07 -22.62
C LYS A 108 -9.47 -11.01 -22.97
N ILE A 109 -8.25 -10.47 -23.04
CA ILE A 109 -7.05 -11.29 -23.27
C ILE A 109 -6.79 -12.20 -22.06
N ALA A 110 -7.00 -11.72 -20.84
CA ALA A 110 -6.85 -12.52 -19.63
C ALA A 110 -7.82 -13.72 -19.62
N GLU A 111 -9.09 -13.50 -19.95
CA GLU A 111 -10.10 -14.56 -20.08
C GLU A 111 -9.69 -15.60 -21.12
N GLN A 112 -9.33 -15.17 -22.33
CA GLN A 112 -8.88 -16.07 -23.39
C GLN A 112 -7.65 -16.91 -22.99
N LYS A 113 -6.70 -16.31 -22.26
CA LYS A 113 -5.53 -17.02 -21.72
C LYS A 113 -5.93 -18.08 -20.69
N ILE A 114 -6.84 -17.75 -19.78
CA ILE A 114 -7.31 -18.70 -18.77
C ILE A 114 -8.07 -19.85 -19.43
N GLU A 115 -8.95 -19.57 -20.39
CA GLU A 115 -9.67 -20.60 -21.15
C GLU A 115 -8.70 -21.50 -21.94
N THR A 116 -7.68 -20.91 -22.55
CA THR A 116 -6.63 -21.67 -23.25
C THR A 116 -5.94 -22.63 -22.28
N LEU A 117 -5.56 -22.17 -21.08
CA LEU A 117 -4.96 -23.02 -20.07
C LEU A 117 -5.90 -24.13 -19.56
N LYS A 118 -7.18 -23.81 -19.34
CA LYS A 118 -8.21 -24.77 -18.88
C LYS A 118 -8.38 -25.90 -19.90
N ASN A 119 -8.39 -25.55 -21.18
CA ASN A 119 -8.68 -26.47 -22.27
C ASN A 119 -7.45 -27.22 -22.79
N ALA A 120 -6.24 -26.81 -22.37
CA ALA A 120 -4.98 -27.32 -22.90
C ALA A 120 -4.70 -28.79 -22.56
N TYR A 121 -5.08 -29.25 -21.37
CA TYR A 121 -4.74 -30.60 -20.91
C TYR A 121 -5.67 -31.67 -21.48
N VAL A 122 -5.14 -32.88 -21.70
CA VAL A 122 -5.90 -34.06 -22.16
C VAL A 122 -6.93 -34.47 -21.11
N SER A 123 -6.50 -34.59 -19.86
CA SER A 123 -7.34 -34.86 -18.69
C SER A 123 -7.10 -33.77 -17.64
N PHE A 124 -8.11 -32.96 -17.35
CA PHE A 124 -8.02 -31.92 -16.33
C PHE A 124 -9.12 -32.12 -15.29
N GLU A 125 -8.72 -32.43 -14.06
CA GLU A 125 -9.66 -32.80 -12.98
C GLU A 125 -9.79 -31.76 -11.86
N LYS A 126 -9.00 -30.68 -11.88
CA LYS A 126 -9.05 -29.68 -10.80
C LYS A 126 -10.19 -28.69 -10.97
N ASP A 127 -10.92 -28.48 -9.88
CA ASP A 127 -12.03 -27.51 -9.80
C ASP A 127 -11.59 -26.14 -9.23
N TYR A 128 -10.29 -25.92 -9.08
CA TYR A 128 -9.75 -24.69 -8.50
C TYR A 128 -8.51 -24.20 -9.25
N ALA A 129 -8.34 -22.87 -9.23
CA ALA A 129 -7.15 -22.21 -9.74
C ALA A 129 -6.43 -21.40 -8.66
N THR A 130 -5.23 -20.96 -8.99
CA THR A 130 -4.40 -20.08 -8.19
C THR A 130 -3.98 -18.87 -9.03
N VAL A 131 -4.09 -17.67 -8.45
CA VAL A 131 -3.46 -16.46 -8.98
C VAL A 131 -2.17 -16.20 -8.22
N GLN A 132 -1.10 -15.86 -8.93
CA GLN A 132 0.23 -15.69 -8.35
C GLN A 132 0.80 -14.33 -8.76
N ILE A 133 1.09 -13.49 -7.78
CA ILE A 133 1.86 -12.25 -7.96
C ILE A 133 3.34 -12.57 -7.89
N VAL A 134 4.09 -12.10 -8.87
CA VAL A 134 5.55 -12.19 -8.90
C VAL A 134 6.12 -10.80 -9.07
N VAL A 135 6.97 -10.38 -8.13
CA VAL A 135 7.71 -9.12 -8.23
C VAL A 135 9.20 -9.38 -8.51
N ASN A 136 9.79 -8.52 -9.34
CA ASN A 136 11.22 -8.48 -9.62
C ASN A 136 11.63 -7.05 -9.99
N LYS A 137 12.31 -6.36 -9.08
CA LYS A 137 12.62 -4.92 -9.15
C LYS A 137 11.33 -4.13 -9.42
N SER A 138 11.29 -3.30 -10.45
CA SER A 138 10.09 -2.57 -10.87
C SER A 138 9.06 -3.45 -11.59
N ASN A 139 9.38 -4.68 -11.99
CA ASN A 139 8.44 -5.51 -12.72
C ASN A 139 7.48 -6.25 -11.78
N LEU A 140 6.20 -6.24 -12.14
CA LEU A 140 5.14 -7.05 -11.53
C LEU A 140 4.51 -7.93 -12.60
N GLN A 141 4.30 -9.21 -12.27
CA GLN A 141 3.53 -10.15 -13.07
C GLN A 141 2.36 -10.73 -12.30
N VAL A 142 1.22 -10.87 -13.00
CA VAL A 142 0.06 -11.63 -12.53
C VAL A 142 0.01 -12.91 -13.34
N LEU A 143 0.23 -14.04 -12.68
CA LEU A 143 0.17 -15.37 -13.28
C LEU A 143 -1.11 -16.09 -12.84
N TYR A 144 -1.62 -16.95 -13.71
CA TYR A 144 -2.74 -17.83 -13.40
C TYR A 144 -2.35 -19.27 -13.69
N THR A 145 -2.70 -20.17 -12.77
CA THR A 145 -2.38 -21.58 -12.89
C THR A 145 -3.40 -22.47 -12.21
N PHE A 146 -3.58 -23.67 -12.75
CA PHE A 146 -4.29 -24.77 -12.10
C PHE A 146 -3.36 -25.65 -11.24
N LYS A 147 -2.08 -25.26 -11.10
CA LYS A 147 -1.06 -26.03 -10.37
C LYS A 147 -0.97 -27.48 -10.87
N CYS A 148 -0.97 -27.69 -12.18
CA CYS A 148 -0.74 -29.03 -12.73
C CYS A 148 0.72 -29.43 -12.54
N PHE A 149 0.99 -30.39 -11.66
CA PHE A 149 2.34 -30.87 -11.37
C PHE A 149 2.58 -32.19 -12.09
N THR A 150 3.44 -32.21 -13.11
CA THR A 150 3.72 -33.41 -13.94
C THR A 150 4.20 -34.63 -13.14
N VAL A 151 4.72 -34.42 -11.94
CA VAL A 151 5.17 -35.50 -11.03
C VAL A 151 3.99 -36.24 -10.39
N ARG A 152 2.80 -35.62 -10.32
CA ARG A 152 1.62 -36.13 -9.61
C ARG A 152 0.38 -36.27 -10.49
N GLU A 153 0.35 -35.58 -11.62
CA GLU A 153 -0.84 -35.39 -12.46
C GLU A 153 -0.47 -35.53 -13.94
N ASP A 154 -1.43 -35.98 -14.76
CA ASP A 154 -1.26 -35.97 -16.21
C ASP A 154 -1.47 -34.55 -16.76
N CYS A 155 -0.37 -33.82 -16.88
CA CYS A 155 -0.35 -32.49 -17.50
C CYS A 155 -0.08 -32.53 -19.01
N SER A 156 -0.32 -33.67 -19.67
CA SER A 156 -0.15 -33.80 -21.12
C SER A 156 -1.07 -32.83 -21.84
N LYS A 157 -0.51 -32.03 -22.75
CA LYS A 157 -1.27 -31.05 -23.54
C LYS A 157 -1.81 -31.71 -24.81
N LYS A 158 -3.05 -31.39 -25.17
CA LYS A 158 -3.64 -31.72 -26.47
C LYS A 158 -2.83 -31.05 -27.57
N ALA A 159 -2.63 -31.73 -28.70
CA ALA A 159 -1.93 -31.15 -29.84
C ALA A 159 -2.69 -29.90 -30.34
N GLY A 160 -1.96 -28.80 -30.56
CA GLY A 160 -2.52 -27.54 -31.06
C GLY A 160 -3.40 -26.77 -30.08
N SER A 161 -3.39 -27.11 -28.78
CA SER A 161 -4.26 -26.46 -27.79
C SER A 161 -3.82 -25.06 -27.35
N ASP A 162 -2.60 -24.68 -27.66
CA ASP A 162 -2.05 -23.34 -27.38
C ASP A 162 -1.50 -22.70 -28.68
N PRO A 163 -2.37 -22.32 -29.63
CA PRO A 163 -1.95 -21.76 -30.91
C PRO A 163 -1.22 -20.41 -30.77
N ASN A 164 -1.44 -19.70 -29.66
CA ASN A 164 -0.85 -18.39 -29.40
C ASN A 164 0.44 -18.46 -28.56
N GLY A 165 0.82 -19.64 -28.07
CA GLY A 165 1.99 -19.81 -27.20
C GLY A 165 1.86 -19.10 -25.85
N TRP A 166 0.63 -18.98 -25.32
CA TRP A 166 0.36 -18.28 -24.07
C TRP A 166 0.74 -19.08 -22.83
N ILE A 167 0.78 -20.42 -22.93
CA ILE A 167 1.07 -21.30 -21.81
C ILE A 167 2.58 -21.48 -21.69
N VAL A 168 3.14 -20.90 -20.64
CA VAL A 168 4.58 -20.97 -20.32
C VAL A 168 4.80 -21.75 -19.03
N LYS A 169 6.05 -22.12 -18.75
CA LYS A 169 6.40 -22.65 -17.43
C LYS A 169 6.44 -21.54 -16.40
N SER A 170 6.03 -21.85 -15.17
CA SER A 170 6.22 -20.99 -14.01
C SER A 170 7.71 -20.63 -13.84
N PRO A 171 8.06 -19.53 -13.15
CA PRO A 171 9.44 -19.16 -12.88
C PRO A 171 10.35 -20.26 -12.33
N ASN A 172 9.81 -21.20 -11.54
CA ASN A 172 10.55 -22.36 -11.02
C ASN A 172 10.48 -23.62 -11.92
N GLY A 173 9.85 -23.54 -13.10
CA GLY A 173 9.71 -24.65 -14.06
C GLY A 173 8.68 -25.72 -13.70
N SER A 174 8.05 -25.66 -12.53
CA SER A 174 7.30 -26.79 -11.97
C SER A 174 5.86 -26.96 -12.47
N THR A 175 5.22 -25.88 -12.92
CA THR A 175 3.82 -25.88 -13.37
C THR A 175 3.66 -25.08 -14.65
N ASP A 176 2.62 -25.37 -15.43
CA ASP A 176 2.19 -24.49 -16.51
C ASP A 176 1.40 -23.30 -15.95
N VAL A 177 1.64 -22.12 -16.50
CA VAL A 177 1.00 -20.85 -16.13
C VAL A 177 0.64 -20.06 -17.39
N VAL A 178 -0.28 -19.13 -17.25
CA VAL A 178 -0.45 -18.04 -18.23
C VAL A 178 -0.15 -16.71 -17.56
N VAL A 179 0.54 -15.82 -18.28
CA VAL A 179 0.82 -14.45 -17.82
C VAL A 179 -0.38 -13.58 -18.17
N LEU A 180 -1.19 -13.21 -17.19
CA LEU A 180 -2.35 -12.34 -17.38
C LEU A 180 -1.93 -10.88 -17.53
N PHE A 181 -0.89 -10.48 -16.80
CA PHE A 181 -0.34 -9.13 -16.81
C PHE A 181 1.17 -9.17 -16.56
N SER A 182 1.90 -8.26 -17.22
CA SER A 182 3.27 -7.91 -16.87
C SER A 182 3.46 -6.42 -17.10
N GLY A 183 3.86 -5.70 -16.06
CA GLY A 183 4.02 -4.24 -16.12
C GLY A 183 5.24 -3.79 -15.33
N GLU A 184 5.78 -2.65 -15.75
CA GLU A 184 6.83 -1.95 -15.02
C GLU A 184 6.19 -0.88 -14.13
N GLY A 185 6.40 -1.00 -12.82
CA GLY A 185 5.97 -0.03 -11.82
C GLY A 185 6.93 1.15 -11.73
N GLU A 186 6.43 2.24 -11.16
CA GLU A 186 7.25 3.38 -10.78
C GLU A 186 8.27 2.94 -9.71
N ALA A 187 9.53 3.34 -9.86
CA ALA A 187 10.60 3.02 -8.93
C ALA A 187 11.11 4.29 -8.24
N SER A 188 11.43 4.16 -6.95
CA SER A 188 12.00 5.23 -6.15
C SER A 188 13.00 4.67 -5.14
N THR A 189 14.04 5.46 -4.83
CA THR A 189 14.98 5.15 -3.74
C THR A 189 14.43 5.53 -2.37
N LYS A 190 13.29 6.23 -2.32
CA LYS A 190 12.59 6.68 -1.10
C LYS A 190 11.14 6.19 -1.12
N PRO A 191 10.50 5.93 0.03
CA PRO A 191 9.08 5.62 0.09
C PRO A 191 8.25 6.65 -0.68
N PHE A 192 7.32 6.18 -1.50
CA PHE A 192 6.35 7.07 -2.12
C PHE A 192 5.53 7.78 -1.03
N PRO A 193 5.14 9.05 -1.23
CA PRO A 193 4.16 9.70 -0.37
C PRO A 193 2.98 8.79 -0.09
N THR A 194 2.50 8.79 1.15
CA THR A 194 1.29 8.09 1.59
C THR A 194 1.31 6.56 1.40
N SER A 195 2.42 5.98 0.92
CA SER A 195 2.58 4.55 0.79
C SER A 195 2.66 3.87 2.16
N PRO A 196 2.45 2.54 2.26
CA PRO A 196 2.56 1.81 3.51
C PRO A 196 3.99 1.78 4.10
N TYR A 197 4.96 2.30 3.36
CA TYR A 197 6.34 2.49 3.80
C TYR A 197 6.62 3.93 4.29
N ASP A 198 5.71 4.87 4.05
CA ASP A 198 5.80 6.25 4.51
C ASP A 198 5.22 6.40 5.92
N ASN A 199 6.00 5.97 6.91
CA ASN A 199 5.60 6.01 8.32
C ASN A 199 5.76 7.43 8.90
N ARG A 200 4.76 8.28 8.64
CA ARG A 200 4.62 9.62 9.19
C ARG A 200 3.94 9.56 10.57
N ARG A 201 4.64 9.94 11.64
CA ARG A 201 4.12 9.94 13.01
C ARG A 201 3.97 11.34 13.58
N ILE A 202 2.96 11.54 14.42
CA ILE A 202 2.82 12.78 15.18
C ILE A 202 3.71 12.69 16.41
N ARG A 203 4.56 13.69 16.63
CA ARG A 203 5.41 13.81 17.80
C ARG A 203 5.22 15.17 18.44
N ALA A 204 5.00 15.20 19.75
CA ALA A 204 5.11 16.42 20.54
C ALA A 204 6.51 16.48 21.19
N ALA A 205 7.16 17.64 21.11
CA ALA A 205 8.42 17.91 21.79
C ALA A 205 8.23 19.05 22.79
N ASN A 206 8.65 18.81 24.03
CA ASN A 206 8.73 19.84 25.06
C ASN A 206 10.05 20.60 24.88
N VAL A 207 9.99 21.92 24.89
CA VAL A 207 11.13 22.80 24.59
C VAL A 207 11.28 23.82 25.70
N GLY A 208 12.48 23.87 26.29
CA GLY A 208 12.79 24.77 27.39
C GLY A 208 11.76 24.67 28.52
N GLU A 209 11.05 25.77 28.75
CA GLU A 209 10.05 25.91 29.81
C GLU A 209 8.63 25.46 29.37
N THR A 210 8.48 25.02 28.13
CA THR A 210 7.17 24.76 27.53
C THR A 210 6.86 23.27 27.45
N VAL A 211 5.64 22.91 27.85
CA VAL A 211 5.13 21.54 27.83
C VAL A 211 3.86 21.47 27.00
N ILE A 212 3.86 20.66 25.94
CA ILE A 212 2.65 20.35 25.18
C ILE A 212 1.78 19.44 26.05
N SER A 213 0.59 19.90 26.42
CA SER A 213 -0.35 19.13 27.24
C SER A 213 -1.28 18.27 26.40
N GLU A 214 -1.67 18.75 25.22
CA GLU A 214 -2.56 18.04 24.31
C GLU A 214 -2.27 18.48 22.87
N ALA A 215 -2.28 17.54 21.93
CA ALA A 215 -2.20 17.85 20.51
C ALA A 215 -3.05 16.84 19.73
N THR A 216 -4.03 17.37 19.00
CA THR A 216 -4.93 16.61 18.13
C THR A 216 -4.81 17.13 16.70
N PHE A 217 -4.79 16.22 15.73
CA PHE A 217 -4.66 16.50 14.30
C PHE A 217 -5.80 15.84 13.53
N GLY A 218 -6.42 16.58 12.61
CA GLY A 218 -7.36 16.04 11.64
C GLY A 218 -6.65 15.72 10.33
N ASP A 219 -6.85 14.53 9.77
CA ASP A 219 -6.32 14.17 8.45
C ASP A 219 -7.28 14.55 7.30
N ILE A 220 -6.90 14.17 6.07
CA ILE A 220 -7.69 14.43 4.85
C ILE A 220 -9.09 13.81 4.89
N ASN A 221 -9.27 12.71 5.62
CA ASN A 221 -10.54 12.00 5.79
C ASN A 221 -11.31 12.48 7.03
N ALA A 222 -10.87 13.59 7.65
CA ALA A 222 -11.37 14.11 8.90
C ALA A 222 -11.24 13.14 10.10
N ALA A 223 -10.41 12.09 9.98
CA ALA A 223 -10.07 11.26 11.12
C ALA A 223 -9.17 12.05 12.07
N LYS A 224 -9.46 11.93 13.37
CA LYS A 224 -8.70 12.61 14.43
C LYS A 224 -7.60 11.70 14.94
N HIS A 225 -6.42 12.27 15.10
CA HIS A 225 -5.19 11.63 15.52
C HIS A 225 -4.57 12.39 16.68
N THR A 226 -3.89 11.67 17.56
CA THR A 226 -3.19 12.20 18.74
C THR A 226 -1.69 11.95 18.63
N VAL A 227 -0.92 12.47 19.59
CA VAL A 227 0.53 12.23 19.64
C VAL A 227 0.84 10.73 19.68
N GLY A 228 1.71 10.27 18.79
CA GLY A 228 2.06 8.86 18.62
C GLY A 228 1.36 8.17 17.45
N ASP A 229 0.22 8.70 17.01
CA ASP A 229 -0.53 8.13 15.89
C ASP A 229 0.18 8.36 14.55
N ARG A 230 -0.18 7.51 13.57
CA ARG A 230 0.24 7.67 12.18
C ARG A 230 -0.77 8.51 11.44
N ILE A 231 -0.29 9.46 10.64
CA ILE A 231 -1.14 10.35 9.85
C ILE A 231 -0.57 10.53 8.45
N VAL A 232 -1.43 10.55 7.43
CA VAL A 232 -1.00 10.78 6.04
C VAL A 232 -0.53 12.21 5.87
N LEU A 233 -1.43 13.16 6.10
CA LEU A 233 -1.15 14.59 6.06
C LEU A 233 -2.15 15.29 6.98
N PRO A 234 -1.71 16.11 7.94
CA PRO A 234 -2.61 16.86 8.78
C PRO A 234 -3.22 18.02 7.99
N ARG A 235 -4.54 18.15 8.05
CA ARG A 235 -5.32 19.26 7.50
C ARG A 235 -5.72 20.27 8.56
N SER A 236 -6.02 19.82 9.76
CA SER A 236 -6.38 20.68 10.88
C SER A 236 -5.68 20.26 12.15
N PHE A 237 -5.62 21.16 13.13
CA PHE A 237 -5.00 20.88 14.41
C PHE A 237 -5.69 21.63 15.55
N SER A 238 -5.52 21.11 16.76
CA SER A 238 -5.78 21.78 18.01
C SER A 238 -4.70 21.38 19.00
N VAL A 239 -3.94 22.36 19.50
CA VAL A 239 -2.82 22.14 20.41
C VAL A 239 -2.98 23.04 21.62
N SER A 240 -2.78 22.45 22.80
CA SER A 240 -2.74 23.14 24.08
C SER A 240 -1.39 22.90 24.73
N TRP A 241 -0.80 23.95 25.29
CA TRP A 241 0.49 23.87 25.98
C TRP A 241 0.56 24.80 27.17
N ARG A 242 1.56 24.56 28.02
CA ARG A 242 1.83 25.35 29.23
C ARG A 242 3.27 25.83 29.23
N LYS A 243 3.48 27.10 29.53
CA LYS A 243 4.79 27.69 29.78
C LYS A 243 5.01 27.81 31.28
N LYS A 244 6.13 27.31 31.80
CA LYS A 244 6.52 27.54 33.20
C LYS A 244 6.91 29.02 33.38
N LEU A 245 6.44 29.65 34.45
CA LEU A 245 6.77 31.04 34.78
C LEU A 245 7.95 31.16 35.75
N ASN A 246 8.24 30.08 36.48
CA ASN A 246 9.29 29.98 37.49
C ASN A 246 10.03 28.63 37.36
N PRO A 247 10.76 28.40 36.27
CA PRO A 247 11.38 27.10 35.98
C PRO A 247 12.38 26.64 37.04
N GLU A 248 13.01 27.56 37.77
CA GLU A 248 13.98 27.30 38.83
C GLU A 248 13.35 26.89 40.17
N ALA A 249 12.03 27.03 40.32
CA ALA A 249 11.35 26.66 41.55
C ALA A 249 11.21 25.13 41.69
N ASP A 250 10.99 24.67 42.92
CA ASP A 250 10.62 23.27 43.16
C ASP A 250 9.34 22.91 42.39
N TYR A 251 9.25 21.65 41.94
CA TYR A 251 8.13 21.16 41.11
C TYR A 251 6.75 21.45 41.72
N SER A 252 6.64 21.40 43.05
CA SER A 252 5.40 21.70 43.79
C SER A 252 4.97 23.18 43.74
N GLN A 253 5.89 24.06 43.35
CA GLN A 253 5.69 25.51 43.27
C GLN A 253 5.61 26.01 41.83
N TRP A 254 5.67 25.12 40.83
CA TRP A 254 5.61 25.52 39.43
C TRP A 254 4.30 26.24 39.11
N GLN A 255 4.45 27.46 38.61
CA GLN A 255 3.41 28.30 38.06
C GLN A 255 3.43 28.19 36.54
N PHE A 256 2.25 28.16 35.94
CA PHE A 256 2.09 27.96 34.51
C PHE A 256 1.25 29.05 33.88
N GLU A 257 1.56 29.38 32.65
CA GLU A 257 0.67 30.09 31.76
C GLU A 257 0.21 29.13 30.66
N SER A 258 -1.10 29.03 30.47
CA SER A 258 -1.72 28.11 29.52
C SER A 258 -2.03 28.81 28.22
N TYR A 259 -1.80 28.10 27.12
CA TYR A 259 -2.03 28.58 25.76
C TYR A 259 -2.76 27.52 24.95
N GLN A 260 -3.57 27.98 24.00
CA GLN A 260 -4.25 27.12 23.03
C GLN A 260 -4.20 27.74 21.64
N LEU A 261 -4.08 26.88 20.63
CA LEU A 261 -4.22 27.27 19.23
C LEU A 261 -4.88 26.13 18.44
N ALA A 262 -5.88 26.48 17.63
CA ALA A 262 -6.51 25.59 16.67
C ALA A 262 -6.59 26.27 15.31
N GLY A 263 -6.53 25.49 14.24
CA GLY A 263 -6.56 26.02 12.88
C GLY A 263 -6.45 24.95 11.80
N GLU A 264 -6.31 25.40 10.57
CA GLU A 264 -6.05 24.57 9.40
C GLU A 264 -4.60 24.74 8.91
N LEU A 265 -3.98 23.63 8.52
CA LEU A 265 -2.67 23.60 7.89
C LEU A 265 -2.85 23.80 6.39
N GLY A 266 -2.96 25.07 5.97
CA GLY A 266 -2.75 25.55 4.61
C GLY A 266 -3.31 24.70 3.44
N ASN A 267 -2.65 24.80 2.29
CA ASN A 267 -2.96 24.01 1.10
C ASN A 267 -2.21 22.67 1.15
N LEU A 268 -2.96 21.55 1.13
CA LEU A 268 -2.41 20.20 1.21
C LEU A 268 -1.48 19.85 0.05
N ASP A 269 -1.78 20.32 -1.17
CA ASP A 269 -0.95 20.08 -2.34
C ASP A 269 0.43 20.73 -2.17
N TRP A 270 0.44 21.99 -1.73
CA TRP A 270 1.68 22.71 -1.42
C TRP A 270 2.48 22.01 -0.31
N MET A 271 1.81 21.51 0.74
CA MET A 271 2.50 20.81 1.82
C MET A 271 3.20 19.55 1.32
N GLU A 272 2.52 18.75 0.50
CA GLU A 272 3.13 17.53 -0.05
C GLU A 272 4.28 17.88 -1.00
N GLU A 273 4.13 18.88 -1.87
CA GLU A 273 5.22 19.38 -2.72
C GLU A 273 6.43 19.85 -1.90
N ALA A 274 6.19 20.57 -0.81
CA ALA A 274 7.24 21.04 0.09
C ALA A 274 7.93 19.89 0.84
N ILE A 275 7.15 18.90 1.30
CA ILE A 275 7.68 17.68 1.93
C ILE A 275 8.57 16.91 0.95
N GLN A 276 8.13 16.74 -0.30
CA GLN A 276 8.94 16.07 -1.32
C GLN A 276 10.21 16.85 -1.64
N ALA A 277 10.13 18.17 -1.77
CA ALA A 277 11.30 19.01 -1.97
C ALA A 277 12.29 18.89 -0.80
N TYR A 278 11.80 18.91 0.45
CA TYR A 278 12.62 18.69 1.64
C TYR A 278 13.27 17.30 1.66
N ARG A 279 12.51 16.25 1.37
CA ARG A 279 13.04 14.88 1.25
C ARG A 279 14.12 14.78 0.19
N ASN A 280 13.94 15.43 -0.95
CA ASN A 280 14.90 15.42 -2.05
C ASN A 280 16.18 16.21 -1.73
N ALA A 281 16.07 17.23 -0.88
CA ALA A 281 17.23 17.98 -0.38
C ALA A 281 18.08 17.19 0.62
N THR A 282 17.56 16.11 1.21
CA THR A 282 18.30 15.24 2.13
C THR A 282 19.20 14.26 1.36
N ASN A 283 20.49 14.24 1.70
CA ASN A 283 21.50 13.35 1.11
C ASN A 283 21.45 11.89 1.60
N GLY A 284 20.53 11.56 2.51
CA GLY A 284 20.31 10.22 3.07
C GLY A 284 18.99 9.58 2.65
N TYR A 285 18.77 8.34 3.09
CA TYR A 285 17.51 7.65 2.88
C TYR A 285 16.57 7.85 4.06
N LEU A 286 15.27 7.96 3.78
CA LEU A 286 14.25 8.20 4.80
C LEU A 286 14.10 6.97 5.69
N LYS A 287 14.46 7.10 6.97
CA LYS A 287 14.23 6.06 7.98
C LYS A 287 12.84 6.19 8.58
N THR A 288 12.50 7.39 9.02
CA THR A 288 11.19 7.74 9.57
C THR A 288 10.89 9.18 9.26
N SER A 289 9.61 9.54 9.20
CA SER A 289 9.22 10.93 9.17
C SER A 289 8.25 11.28 10.29
N THR A 290 8.31 12.52 10.73
CA THR A 290 7.49 13.00 11.84
C THR A 290 6.89 14.37 11.51
N PHE A 291 5.65 14.54 11.94
CA PHE A 291 5.08 15.86 12.18
C PHE A 291 5.42 16.21 13.62
N ASP A 292 6.44 17.06 13.80
CA ASP A 292 6.89 17.52 15.11
C ASP A 292 6.12 18.78 15.50
N VAL A 293 5.57 18.76 16.71
CA VAL A 293 4.79 19.84 17.33
C VAL A 293 5.51 20.29 18.56
N PHE A 294 5.89 21.56 18.62
CA PHE A 294 6.52 22.13 19.79
C PHE A 294 6.16 23.59 19.92
N ALA A 295 6.33 24.12 21.12
CA ALA A 295 6.05 25.51 21.43
C ALA A 295 7.22 26.15 22.15
N GLU A 296 7.45 27.42 21.84
CA GLU A 296 8.45 28.27 22.47
C GLU A 296 7.74 29.53 22.98
N GLY A 297 7.51 29.60 24.29
CA GLY A 297 6.73 30.68 24.89
C GLY A 297 5.28 30.67 24.42
N ASP A 298 4.85 31.73 23.75
CA ASP A 298 3.50 31.89 23.18
C ASP A 298 3.40 31.40 21.73
N SER A 299 4.50 30.91 21.14
CA SER A 299 4.57 30.55 19.72
C SER A 299 4.53 29.04 19.54
N LEU A 300 3.72 28.56 18.59
CA LEU A 300 3.57 27.16 18.21
C LEU A 300 4.19 26.92 16.83
N PHE A 301 4.93 25.82 16.72
CA PHE A 301 5.48 25.32 15.48
C PHE A 301 4.90 23.93 15.18
N ILE A 302 4.46 23.72 13.95
CA ILE A 302 4.20 22.41 13.39
C ILE A 302 5.15 22.26 12.22
N THR A 303 6.02 21.25 12.31
CA THR A 303 7.09 21.02 11.34
C THR A 303 7.04 19.61 10.82
N TYR A 304 7.53 19.41 9.61
CA TYR A 304 7.82 18.09 9.09
C TYR A 304 9.33 17.86 9.16
N SER A 305 9.74 16.76 9.78
CA SER A 305 11.13 16.34 9.78
C SER A 305 11.27 14.91 9.29
N ALA A 306 12.42 14.63 8.70
CA ALA A 306 12.83 13.30 8.29
C ALA A 306 14.04 12.91 9.13
N ALA A 307 13.92 11.79 9.85
CA ALA A 307 15.11 11.09 10.28
C ALA A 307 15.57 10.23 9.11
N CYS A 308 16.85 10.30 8.81
CA CYS A 308 17.46 9.57 7.73
C CYS A 308 18.76 8.94 8.21
N LEU A 309 19.26 8.05 7.37
CA LEU A 309 20.52 7.37 7.55
C LEU A 309 21.33 7.54 6.26
N THR A 310 22.65 7.49 6.38
CA THR A 310 23.54 7.44 5.23
C THR A 310 24.13 6.03 5.09
N ASP A 311 24.91 5.82 4.03
CA ASP A 311 25.60 4.55 3.80
C ASP A 311 26.79 4.37 4.78
N THR A 312 27.20 5.43 5.47
CA THR A 312 28.27 5.41 6.48
C THR A 312 27.66 5.40 7.89
N VAL A 313 27.94 4.35 8.68
CA VAL A 313 27.49 4.27 10.07
C VAL A 313 28.03 5.46 10.88
N GLY A 314 27.12 6.24 11.49
CA GLY A 314 27.46 7.38 12.34
C GLY A 314 27.52 8.73 11.62
N GLU A 315 27.51 8.75 10.29
CA GLU A 315 27.37 9.98 9.52
C GLU A 315 25.94 10.53 9.66
N ARG A 316 25.85 11.84 9.85
CA ARG A 316 24.56 12.54 9.92
C ARG A 316 24.15 12.93 8.52
N CYS A 317 22.86 12.82 8.23
CA CYS A 317 22.37 13.40 6.99
C CYS A 317 22.54 14.91 6.98
N GLU A 318 22.82 15.41 5.80
CA GLU A 318 22.78 16.81 5.46
C GLU A 318 21.51 17.09 4.66
N VAL A 319 20.96 18.29 4.89
CA VAL A 319 19.86 18.81 4.10
C VAL A 319 20.40 20.01 3.35
N ALA A 320 20.33 19.98 2.03
CA ALA A 320 20.75 21.10 1.20
C ALA A 320 19.99 22.37 1.60
N LYS A 321 20.65 23.53 1.46
CA LYS A 321 20.03 24.83 1.77
C LYS A 321 18.79 25.03 0.89
N ASP A 322 17.66 25.42 1.49
CA ASP A 322 16.46 25.72 0.71
C ASP A 322 16.61 27.09 0.03
N PRO A 323 16.51 27.20 -1.30
CA PRO A 323 16.43 28.50 -1.97
C PRO A 323 15.26 29.35 -1.47
N ASN A 324 14.17 28.71 -1.01
CA ASN A 324 12.96 29.37 -0.52
C ASN A 324 12.89 29.49 1.01
N SER A 325 13.94 29.08 1.73
CA SER A 325 14.01 29.15 3.21
C SER A 325 12.82 28.49 3.95
N ARG A 326 12.20 27.47 3.37
CA ARG A 326 11.08 26.69 3.94
C ARG A 326 11.51 25.76 5.07
N TRP A 327 12.78 25.32 5.08
CA TRP A 327 13.34 24.51 6.16
C TRP A 327 14.58 25.15 6.77
N ARG A 328 14.78 24.88 8.06
CA ARG A 328 15.96 25.31 8.83
C ARG A 328 16.29 24.29 9.90
N TYR A 329 17.45 24.44 10.53
CA TYR A 329 17.80 23.68 11.72
C TYR A 329 17.02 24.19 12.95
N PHE A 330 16.56 23.25 13.75
CA PHE A 330 15.87 23.46 15.02
C PHE A 330 16.66 22.72 16.10
N ASP A 331 17.27 23.49 17.02
CA ASP A 331 18.04 22.95 18.15
C ASP A 331 17.14 22.09 19.06
N GLU A 332 15.87 22.48 19.15
CA GLU A 332 14.81 21.87 19.95
C GLU A 332 14.57 20.39 19.62
N ILE A 333 14.72 20.04 18.35
CA ILE A 333 14.51 18.68 17.83
C ILE A 333 15.80 18.08 17.25
N GLY A 334 16.92 18.83 17.34
CA GLY A 334 18.27 18.43 16.95
C GLY A 334 18.42 18.09 15.46
N ARG A 335 17.65 18.76 14.58
CA ARG A 335 17.62 18.43 13.14
C ARG A 335 17.05 19.57 12.30
N HIS A 336 17.25 19.45 10.98
CA HIS A 336 16.50 20.25 10.02
C HIS A 336 15.03 19.84 9.99
N ALA A 337 14.15 20.81 9.78
CA ALA A 337 12.72 20.56 9.57
C ALA A 337 12.10 21.61 8.66
N LEU A 338 11.14 21.16 7.86
CA LEU A 338 10.25 21.99 7.06
C LEU A 338 9.18 22.62 7.97
N ILE A 339 9.05 23.94 7.90
CA ILE A 339 8.02 24.65 8.66
C ILE A 339 6.71 24.56 7.89
N LEU A 340 5.73 23.85 8.47
CA LEU A 340 4.38 23.76 7.91
C LEU A 340 3.47 24.84 8.49
N PHE A 341 3.71 25.21 9.75
CA PHE A 341 2.97 26.23 10.45
C PHE A 341 3.80 26.90 11.53
N HIS A 342 3.59 28.21 11.69
CA HIS A 342 4.08 29.02 12.79
C HIS A 342 3.00 30.03 13.16
N GLY A 343 2.60 30.05 14.44
CA GLY A 343 1.56 30.97 14.91
C GLY A 343 1.60 31.18 16.42
N LYS A 344 0.87 32.19 16.90
CA LYS A 344 0.80 32.53 18.32
C LYS A 344 -0.44 31.93 18.98
N GLY A 345 -0.25 31.31 20.13
CA GLY A 345 -1.32 30.81 20.99
C GLY A 345 -2.10 31.91 21.67
N GLN A 346 -3.37 31.63 21.92
CA GLN A 346 -4.20 32.46 22.78
C GLN A 346 -4.02 32.02 24.23
N LYS A 347 -3.70 32.98 25.11
CA LYS A 347 -3.62 32.72 26.55
C LYS A 347 -4.98 32.29 27.07
N VAL A 348 -5.04 31.16 27.77
CA VAL A 348 -6.25 30.64 28.39
C VAL A 348 -6.29 31.12 29.84
N PRO A 349 -7.36 31.80 30.30
CA PRO A 349 -7.53 32.13 31.71
C PRO A 349 -7.52 30.87 32.57
N GLN A 350 -6.82 30.92 33.71
CA GLN A 350 -6.82 29.83 34.69
C GLN A 350 -8.14 29.75 35.45
#